data_AF-A0AAP3H4B2-F1
#
_entry.id   AF-A0AAP3H4B2-F1
#
_cell.length_a   1.000
_cell.length_b   1.000
_cell.length_c   1.000
_cell.angle_alpha   90.00
_cell.angle_beta   90.00
_cell.angle_gamma   90.00
#
_symmetry.space_group_name_H-M   'P 1'
#
loop_
_entity.id
_entity.type
_entity.pdbx_description
1 polymer ?
#
loop_
_entity_poly.entity_id
_entity_poly.type
_entity_poly.pdbx_seq_one_letter_code
_entity_poly.pdbx_strand_id
1 'polypeptide(L)'
;MTDMTDTIFASLSDIGLGPQRIDRARSGDALFGTGGLLNSIELVQFIVALSDRTGMESFDFMESFEGGTGVFDSIASLSGFILGRKPQDVAV
;
A
#
# COMPACT_ATOMS: atom_id res chain seq x y z
N MET A 1 14.65 5.17 -3.27
CA MET A 1 13.59 4.13 -3.41
C MET A 1 13.18 3.56 -2.05
N THR A 2 14.07 3.52 -1.06
CA THR A 2 13.81 3.02 0.31
C THR A 2 12.70 3.78 1.05
N ASP A 3 12.59 5.10 0.86
CA ASP A 3 11.65 5.94 1.61
C ASP A 3 10.17 5.56 1.42
N MET A 4 9.78 5.14 0.21
CA MET A 4 8.39 4.76 -0.07
C MET A 4 8.06 3.41 0.56
N THR A 5 8.97 2.46 0.45
CA THR A 5 8.85 1.15 1.09
C THR A 5 8.75 1.28 2.61
N ASP A 6 9.57 2.14 3.21
CA ASP A 6 9.51 2.43 4.65
C ASP A 6 8.20 3.11 5.05
N THR A 7 7.69 4.02 4.21
CA THR A 7 6.37 4.65 4.40
C THR A 7 5.26 3.60 4.41
N ILE A 8 5.27 2.67 3.45
CA ILE A 8 4.31 1.57 3.38
C ILE A 8 4.37 0.70 4.64
N PHE A 9 5.57 0.32 5.10
CA PHE A 9 5.71 -0.48 6.32
C PHE A 9 5.28 0.27 7.59
N ALA A 10 5.53 1.58 7.65
CA ALA A 10 5.04 2.41 8.73
C ALA A 10 3.50 2.43 8.76
N SER A 11 2.85 2.62 7.61
CA SER A 11 1.39 2.54 7.49
C SER A 11 0.82 1.18 7.90
N LEU A 12 1.49 0.07 7.54
CA LEU A 12 1.09 -1.27 7.99
C LEU A 12 1.23 -1.42 9.52
N SER A 13 2.28 -0.83 10.10
CA SER A 13 2.49 -0.85 11.54
C SER A 13 1.44 -0.02 12.29
N ASP A 14 1.03 1.13 11.74
CA ASP A 14 0.03 2.03 12.34
C ASP A 14 -1.34 1.36 12.50
N ILE A 15 -1.73 0.49 11.55
CA ILE A 15 -2.99 -0.27 11.64
C ILE A 15 -2.88 -1.49 12.56
N GLY A 16 -1.73 -1.70 13.22
CA GLY A 16 -1.49 -2.78 14.16
C GLY A 16 -1.08 -4.10 13.51
N LEU A 17 -0.53 -4.08 12.28
CA LEU A 17 -0.02 -5.29 11.66
C LEU A 17 1.19 -5.83 12.45
N GLY A 18 1.06 -7.04 13.00
CA GLY A 18 2.11 -7.64 13.82
C GLY A 18 3.43 -7.89 13.05
N PRO A 19 4.58 -7.97 13.75
CA PRO A 19 5.90 -8.06 13.14
C PRO A 19 6.07 -9.24 12.19
N GLN A 20 5.48 -10.40 12.51
CA GLN A 20 5.52 -11.58 11.63
C GLN A 20 4.84 -11.35 10.28
N ARG A 21 3.72 -10.61 10.26
CA ARG A 21 3.01 -10.28 9.01
C ARG A 21 3.75 -9.19 8.23
N ILE A 22 4.42 -8.26 8.91
CA ILE A 22 5.32 -7.29 8.28
C ILE A 22 6.51 -7.99 7.61
N ASP A 23 7.15 -8.95 8.27
CA ASP A 23 8.26 -9.71 7.67
C ASP A 23 7.82 -10.53 6.45
N ARG A 24 6.60 -11.07 6.47
CA ARG A 24 5.99 -11.71 5.30
C ARG A 24 5.76 -10.72 4.16
N ALA A 25 5.24 -9.53 4.44
CA ALA A 25 5.09 -8.47 3.44
C ALA A 25 6.45 -8.08 2.82
N ARG A 26 7.50 -7.99 3.66
CA ARG A 26 8.88 -7.75 3.21
C ARG A 26 9.43 -8.89 2.35
N SER A 27 8.98 -10.12 2.58
CA SER A 27 9.35 -11.29 1.79
C SER A 27 8.62 -11.40 0.45
N GLY A 28 7.66 -10.50 0.19
CA GLY A 28 6.92 -10.43 -1.08
C GLY A 28 5.53 -11.06 -1.06
N ASP A 29 5.01 -11.45 0.12
CA ASP A 29 3.64 -11.95 0.23
C ASP A 29 2.63 -10.86 -0.19
N ALA A 30 1.54 -11.30 -0.82
CA ALA A 30 0.46 -10.42 -1.23
C ALA A 30 -0.18 -9.71 -0.04
N LEU A 31 -0.41 -8.40 -0.16
CA LEU A 31 -1.04 -7.61 0.90
C LEU A 31 -2.53 -7.92 0.97
N PHE A 32 -3.19 -8.17 -0.16
CA PHE A 32 -4.61 -8.48 -0.22
C PHE A 32 -4.93 -9.56 -1.25
N GLY A 33 -6.07 -10.23 -1.10
CA GLY A 33 -6.52 -11.33 -1.98
C GLY A 33 -6.56 -12.69 -1.31
N THR A 34 -6.61 -13.75 -2.12
CA THR A 34 -6.65 -15.14 -1.63
C THR A 34 -5.35 -15.48 -0.88
N GLY A 35 -5.44 -15.58 0.45
CA GLY A 35 -4.27 -15.78 1.31
C GLY A 35 -3.43 -14.52 1.54
N GLY A 36 -3.96 -13.35 1.14
CA GLY A 36 -3.34 -12.06 1.38
C GLY A 36 -3.19 -11.76 2.87
N LEU A 37 -2.21 -10.92 3.18
CA LEU A 37 -1.89 -10.60 4.56
C LEU A 37 -3.04 -9.88 5.24
N LEU A 38 -3.63 -8.87 4.61
CA LEU A 38 -4.69 -8.02 5.14
C LEU A 38 -6.08 -8.60 4.83
N ASN A 39 -6.98 -8.51 5.80
CA ASN A 39 -8.40 -8.65 5.55
C ASN A 39 -9.01 -7.33 5.03
N SER A 40 -10.30 -7.34 4.66
CA SER A 40 -10.97 -6.17 4.06
C SER A 40 -11.01 -4.95 4.99
N ILE A 41 -11.12 -5.14 6.31
CA ILE A 41 -11.13 -4.03 7.29
C ILE A 41 -9.72 -3.44 7.41
N GLU A 42 -8.72 -4.30 7.59
CA GLU A 42 -7.32 -3.89 7.67
C GLU A 42 -6.86 -3.20 6.39
N LEU A 43 -7.33 -3.65 5.23
CA LEU A 43 -7.04 -3.00 3.95
C LEU A 43 -7.60 -1.58 3.89
N VAL A 44 -8.85 -1.36 4.30
CA VAL A 44 -9.44 -0.01 4.32
C VAL A 44 -8.67 0.89 5.28
N GLN A 45 -8.34 0.40 6.48
CA GLN A 45 -7.53 1.14 7.46
C GLN A 45 -6.13 1.46 6.89
N PHE A 46 -5.53 0.50 6.18
CA PHE A 46 -4.23 0.66 5.54
C PHE A 46 -4.28 1.76 4.48
N ILE A 47 -5.29 1.75 3.61
CA ILE A 47 -5.47 2.77 2.57
C ILE A 47 -5.59 4.16 3.19
N VAL A 48 -6.35 4.32 4.27
CA VAL A 48 -6.47 5.60 4.98
C VAL A 48 -5.11 6.04 5.53
N ALA A 49 -4.42 5.17 6.27
CA ALA A 49 -3.10 5.48 6.85
C ALA A 49 -2.05 5.80 5.78
N LEU A 50 -2.14 5.16 4.60
CA LEU A 50 -1.25 5.41 3.48
C LEU A 50 -1.59 6.72 2.75
N SER A 51 -2.88 7.04 2.62
CA SER A 51 -3.36 8.30 2.05
C SER A 51 -2.84 9.49 2.87
N ASP A 52 -2.95 9.42 4.20
CA ASP A 52 -2.46 10.45 5.12
C ASP A 52 -0.94 10.72 5.00
N ARG A 53 -0.15 9.67 4.72
CA ARG A 53 1.31 9.77 4.61
C ARG A 53 1.80 10.13 3.21
N THR A 54 1.04 9.81 2.18
CA THR A 54 1.46 10.00 0.78
C THR A 54 0.81 11.22 0.13
N GLY A 55 -0.30 11.72 0.69
CA GLY A 55 -1.13 12.77 0.11
C GLY A 55 -1.96 12.29 -1.09
N MET A 56 -1.99 10.98 -1.37
CA MET A 56 -2.85 10.40 -2.40
C MET A 56 -4.28 10.21 -1.86
N GLU A 57 -5.27 10.38 -2.73
CA GLU A 57 -6.66 10.16 -2.35
C GLU A 57 -6.95 8.67 -2.20
N SER A 58 -7.73 8.29 -1.17
CA SER A 58 -8.10 6.89 -0.95
C SER A 58 -8.84 6.27 -2.15
N PHE A 59 -9.54 7.10 -2.93
CA PHE A 59 -10.25 6.66 -4.13
C PHE A 59 -9.29 6.23 -5.25
N ASP A 60 -8.12 6.85 -5.40
CA ASP A 60 -7.12 6.46 -6.39
C ASP A 60 -6.63 5.02 -6.16
N PHE A 61 -6.51 4.63 -4.90
CA PHE A 61 -6.18 3.25 -4.54
C PHE A 61 -7.33 2.29 -4.84
N MET A 62 -8.58 2.72 -4.65
CA MET A 62 -9.76 1.89 -4.90
C MET A 62 -9.99 1.63 -6.40
N GLU A 63 -9.72 2.60 -7.28
CA GLU A 63 -9.78 2.40 -8.74
C GLU A 63 -8.84 1.28 -9.22
N SER A 64 -7.74 1.05 -8.51
CA SER A 64 -6.79 -0.02 -8.88
C SER A 64 -7.34 -1.44 -8.70
N PHE A 65 -8.50 -1.62 -8.07
CA PHE A 65 -9.12 -2.92 -7.81
C PHE A 65 -9.95 -3.48 -8.97
N GLU A 66 -10.10 -2.75 -10.09
CA GLU A 66 -10.87 -3.22 -11.26
C GLU A 66 -10.21 -4.46 -11.91
N GLY A 67 -10.40 -5.64 -11.30
CA GLY A 67 -9.93 -6.94 -11.82
C GLY A 67 -9.30 -7.91 -10.82
N GLY A 68 -9.15 -7.58 -9.53
CA GLY A 68 -8.56 -8.52 -8.55
C GLY A 68 -7.89 -7.86 -7.34
N THR A 69 -6.67 -8.29 -7.01
CA THR A 69 -5.86 -7.76 -5.89
C THR A 69 -5.29 -6.37 -6.16
N GLY A 70 -5.34 -5.90 -7.41
CA GLY A 70 -4.91 -4.56 -7.81
C GLY A 70 -3.44 -4.31 -7.51
N VAL A 71 -3.12 -3.10 -7.03
CA VAL A 71 -1.75 -2.71 -6.65
C VAL A 71 -1.29 -3.35 -5.33
N PHE A 72 -2.17 -4.07 -4.63
CA PHE A 72 -1.92 -4.69 -3.32
C PHE A 72 -1.39 -6.13 -3.42
N ASP A 73 -0.97 -6.55 -4.61
CA ASP A 73 -0.34 -7.85 -4.84
C ASP A 73 1.08 -7.95 -4.25
N SER A 74 1.79 -6.83 -4.09
CA SER A 74 3.08 -6.81 -3.39
C SER A 74 3.44 -5.39 -2.95
N ILE A 75 4.38 -5.27 -2.00
CA ILE A 75 4.97 -3.99 -1.61
C ILE A 75 5.61 -3.28 -2.81
N ALA A 76 6.22 -4.03 -3.74
CA ALA A 76 6.88 -3.47 -4.91
C ALA A 76 5.85 -2.86 -5.89
N SER A 77 4.75 -3.57 -6.15
CA SER A 77 3.65 -3.09 -6.99
C SER A 77 3.05 -1.81 -6.43
N LEU A 78 2.75 -1.80 -5.12
CA LEU A 78 2.21 -0.64 -4.43
C LEU A 78 3.16 0.55 -4.44
N SER A 79 4.46 0.32 -4.15
CA SER A 79 5.46 1.38 -4.21
C SER A 79 5.60 1.96 -5.61
N GLY A 80 5.56 1.12 -6.65
CA GLY A 80 5.60 1.58 -8.05
C GLY A 80 4.38 2.42 -8.42
N PHE A 81 3.19 2.01 -7.97
CA PHE A 81 1.95 2.76 -8.18
C PHE A 81 2.01 4.17 -7.56
N ILE A 82 2.41 4.28 -6.29
CA ILE A 82 2.49 5.57 -5.59
C ILE A 82 3.52 6.48 -6.27
N LEU A 83 4.69 5.93 -6.62
CA LEU A 83 5.74 6.72 -7.29
C LEU A 83 5.33 7.16 -8.70
N GLY A 84 4.53 6.37 -9.41
CA GLY A 84 4.00 6.74 -10.73
C GLY A 84 2.86 7.76 -10.70
N ARG A 85 2.19 7.93 -9.55
CA ARG A 85 1.09 8.88 -9.35
C ARG A 85 1.50 10.16 -8.62
N LYS A 86 2.64 10.19 -7.92
CA LYS A 86 3.21 11.44 -7.44
C LYS A 86 3.34 12.39 -8.63
N PRO A 87 2.83 13.63 -8.56
CA PRO A 87 2.90 14.56 -9.67
C PRO A 87 4.34 14.63 -10.15
N GLN A 88 4.55 14.48 -11.46
CA GLN A 88 5.62 15.23 -12.08
C GLN A 88 5.37 16.66 -11.65
N ASP A 89 6.28 17.18 -10.83
CA ASP A 89 6.29 18.56 -10.40
C ASP A 89 6.01 19.42 -11.63
N VAL A 90 4.81 19.98 -11.71
CA VAL A 90 4.42 20.88 -12.79
C VAL A 90 5.26 22.12 -12.54
N ALA A 91 6.41 22.18 -13.22
CA ALA A 91 7.21 23.38 -13.29
C ALA A 91 6.31 24.50 -13.84
N VAL A 92 5.90 25.40 -12.95
CA VAL A 92 5.31 26.69 -13.28
C VAL A 92 6.43 27.66 -13.62
#